data_AF-A0A963TPP6-F1
#
_entry.id   AF-A0A963TPP6-F1
#
_cell.length_a   1.000
_cell.length_b   1.000
_cell.length_c   1.000
_cell.angle_alpha   90.00
_cell.angle_beta   90.00
_cell.angle_gamma   90.00
#
_symmetry.space_group_name_H-M   'P 1'
#
loop_
_entity.id
_entity.type
_entity.pdbx_description
1 polymer ?
#
loop_
_entity_poly.entity_id
_entity_poly.type
_entity_poly.pdbx_seq_one_letter_code
_entity_poly.pdbx_strand_id
1 'polypeptide(L)'
;MKPFSPVALLIALLVSLFAGAAQALPVSVSYSVSGTSGDYTLDFTITNNMPVAQNIYFFGVLLSARDIVGSPAGGWNPNSWVTWNNTYYGDTISNYNNNWIGGYVTPGNSQSGFLVHITDAVAPSAVPWFMYLSGSEPYLGGDNLNNTSNPGFVSGAETSVDVPAPGALMLVGFGLLGLHAARRKRG
;
A
#
# COMPACT_ATOMS: atom_id res chain seq x y z
N MET A 1 -38.93 -7.85 34.43
CA MET A 1 -37.95 -7.21 33.52
C MET A 1 -36.70 -6.91 34.34
N LYS A 2 -35.55 -7.56 34.07
CA LYS A 2 -34.30 -7.26 34.79
C LYS A 2 -33.57 -6.12 34.07
N PRO A 3 -33.20 -5.03 34.76
CA PRO A 3 -32.50 -3.90 34.14
C PRO A 3 -31.08 -4.32 33.71
N PHE A 4 -30.64 -3.82 32.57
CA PHE A 4 -29.26 -3.97 32.11
C PHE A 4 -28.30 -3.29 33.09
N SER A 5 -27.17 -3.93 33.41
CA SER A 5 -26.16 -3.36 34.31
C SER A 5 -25.49 -2.14 33.64
N PRO A 6 -25.52 -0.94 34.27
CA PRO A 6 -24.91 0.26 33.72
C PRO A 6 -23.39 0.12 33.51
N VAL A 7 -22.74 -0.80 34.22
CA VAL A 7 -21.31 -1.11 34.11
C VAL A 7 -20.97 -1.74 32.75
N ALA A 8 -21.85 -2.58 32.21
CA ALA A 8 -21.62 -3.23 30.91
C ALA A 8 -21.74 -2.24 29.74
N LEU A 9 -22.60 -1.22 29.88
CA LEU A 9 -22.75 -0.14 28.90
C LEU A 9 -21.54 0.82 28.91
N LEU A 10 -20.98 1.09 30.10
CA LEU A 10 -19.81 1.94 30.27
C LEU A 10 -18.54 1.32 29.64
N ILE A 11 -18.35 0.01 29.81
CA ILE A 11 -17.20 -0.72 29.23
C ILE A 11 -17.27 -0.73 27.70
N ALA A 12 -18.46 -0.92 27.10
CA ALA A 12 -18.64 -0.87 25.66
C ALA A 12 -18.36 0.54 25.08
N LEU A 13 -18.69 1.60 25.82
CA LEU A 13 -18.44 2.99 25.41
C LEU A 13 -16.95 3.39 25.54
N LEU A 14 -16.22 2.77 26.47
CA LEU A 14 -14.78 3.01 26.66
C LEU A 14 -13.92 2.36 25.56
N VAL A 15 -14.34 1.22 24.99
CA VAL A 15 -13.60 0.55 23.91
C VAL A 15 -13.74 1.29 22.57
N SER A 16 -14.84 2.01 22.32
CA SER A 16 -15.00 2.80 21.08
C SER A 16 -14.17 4.10 21.05
N LEU A 17 -13.67 4.58 22.19
CA LEU A 17 -12.85 5.81 22.28
C LEU A 17 -11.39 5.62 21.82
N PHE A 18 -10.92 4.38 21.67
CA PHE A 18 -9.56 4.07 21.22
C PHE A 18 -9.47 3.61 19.77
N ALA A 19 -10.57 3.68 19.01
CA ALA A 19 -10.54 3.48 17.56
C ALA A 19 -9.92 4.72 16.89
N GLY A 20 -8.61 4.89 17.04
CA GLY A 20 -7.86 5.85 16.22
C GLY A 20 -8.03 5.46 14.75
N ALA A 21 -8.49 6.40 13.93
CA ALA A 21 -8.54 6.19 12.49
C ALA A 21 -7.11 6.04 11.99
N ALA A 22 -6.74 4.83 11.55
CA ALA A 22 -5.51 4.65 10.79
C ALA A 22 -5.65 5.48 9.52
N GLN A 23 -4.87 6.56 9.40
CA GLN A 23 -4.80 7.32 8.15
C GLN A 23 -4.03 6.49 7.13
N ALA A 24 -4.61 6.28 5.96
CA ALA A 24 -3.91 5.67 4.85
C ALA A 24 -2.70 6.54 4.48
N LEU A 25 -1.56 5.89 4.19
CA LEU A 25 -0.39 6.59 3.65
C LEU A 25 -0.75 7.28 2.33
N PRO A 26 -0.19 8.46 2.01
CA PRO A 26 -0.53 9.23 0.80
C PRO A 26 -0.45 8.40 -0.49
N VAL A 27 0.52 7.50 -0.55
CA VAL A 27 0.64 6.45 -1.57
C VAL A 27 1.00 5.13 -0.88
N SER A 28 0.69 4.02 -1.54
CA SER A 28 1.09 2.69 -1.05
C SER A 28 1.48 1.77 -2.19
N VAL A 29 2.36 0.81 -1.89
CA VAL A 29 2.78 -0.25 -2.81
C VAL A 29 2.60 -1.60 -2.13
N SER A 30 2.04 -2.53 -2.87
CA SER A 30 2.11 -3.96 -2.55
C SER A 30 2.60 -4.72 -3.77
N TYR A 31 3.00 -5.97 -3.57
CA TYR A 31 3.27 -6.87 -4.68
C TYR A 31 2.89 -8.31 -4.35
N SER A 32 2.57 -9.05 -5.40
CA SER A 32 2.46 -10.51 -5.35
C SER A 32 3.70 -11.14 -5.96
N VAL A 33 4.02 -12.35 -5.51
CA VAL A 33 5.14 -13.15 -6.01
C VAL A 33 4.57 -14.41 -6.65
N SER A 34 5.04 -14.72 -7.85
CA SER A 34 4.77 -15.99 -8.54
C SER A 34 6.09 -16.61 -9.00
N GLY A 35 6.07 -17.91 -9.32
CA GLY A 35 7.27 -18.66 -9.74
C GLY A 35 7.90 -19.47 -8.61
N THR A 36 9.19 -19.80 -8.77
CA THR A 36 9.95 -20.69 -7.87
C THR A 36 11.34 -20.13 -7.58
N SER A 37 12.07 -20.74 -6.64
CA SER A 37 13.43 -20.31 -6.30
C SER A 37 14.31 -20.15 -7.54
N GLY A 38 14.89 -18.97 -7.72
CA GLY A 38 15.73 -18.63 -8.88
C GLY A 38 14.98 -18.18 -10.14
N ASP A 39 13.64 -18.13 -10.11
CA ASP A 39 12.79 -17.72 -11.22
C ASP A 39 11.45 -17.20 -10.65
N TYR A 40 11.46 -15.95 -10.17
CA TYR A 40 10.29 -15.29 -9.61
C TYR A 40 9.84 -14.15 -10.50
N THR A 41 8.53 -13.96 -10.61
CA THR A 41 7.92 -12.74 -11.15
C THR A 41 7.17 -12.01 -10.05
N LEU A 42 7.53 -10.75 -9.84
CA LEU A 42 6.88 -9.82 -8.91
C LEU A 42 5.92 -8.94 -9.70
N ASP A 43 4.65 -8.88 -9.28
CA ASP A 43 3.65 -7.97 -9.83
C ASP A 43 3.31 -6.91 -8.79
N PHE A 44 3.79 -5.68 -9.01
CA PHE A 44 3.55 -4.56 -8.12
C PHE A 44 2.21 -3.89 -8.44
N THR A 45 1.50 -3.53 -7.37
CA THR A 45 0.32 -2.67 -7.40
C THR A 45 0.62 -1.40 -6.64
N ILE A 46 0.43 -0.26 -7.29
CA ILE A 46 0.54 1.05 -6.66
C ILE A 46 -0.85 1.61 -6.44
N THR A 47 -1.05 2.31 -5.33
CA THR A 47 -2.31 2.97 -4.98
C THR A 47 -2.05 4.43 -4.66
N ASN A 48 -2.86 5.31 -5.25
CA ASN A 48 -2.86 6.72 -4.95
C ASN A 48 -3.96 7.05 -3.92
N ASN A 49 -3.58 7.28 -2.67
CA ASN A 49 -4.52 7.63 -1.60
C ASN A 49 -4.56 9.14 -1.33
N MET A 50 -4.05 9.97 -2.26
CA MET A 50 -3.96 11.41 -2.05
C MET A 50 -5.35 12.03 -1.85
N PRO A 51 -5.49 12.97 -0.90
CA PRO A 51 -6.75 13.70 -0.71
C PRO A 51 -6.90 14.88 -1.69
N VAL A 52 -5.91 15.12 -2.55
CA VAL A 52 -5.80 16.28 -3.46
C VAL A 52 -5.52 15.80 -4.87
N ALA A 53 -5.73 16.68 -5.86
CA ALA A 53 -5.52 16.40 -7.28
C ALA A 53 -4.03 16.25 -7.66
N GLN A 54 -3.41 15.14 -7.22
CA GLN A 54 -2.03 14.74 -7.45
C GLN A 54 -2.01 13.32 -8.01
N ASN A 55 -1.45 13.14 -9.19
CA ASN A 55 -1.42 11.86 -9.90
C ASN A 55 -0.03 11.24 -9.79
N ILE A 56 0.05 9.94 -9.47
CA ILE A 56 1.33 9.21 -9.56
C ILE A 56 1.70 9.11 -11.03
N TYR A 57 2.92 9.54 -11.39
CA TYR A 57 3.40 9.51 -12.78
C TYR A 57 4.78 8.87 -12.95
N PHE A 58 5.47 8.61 -11.84
CA PHE A 58 6.78 7.99 -11.83
C PHE A 58 6.84 7.02 -10.65
N PHE A 59 7.17 5.77 -10.93
CA PHE A 59 7.32 4.71 -9.95
C PHE A 59 8.59 3.93 -10.25
N GLY A 60 9.28 3.48 -9.22
CA GLY A 60 10.35 2.52 -9.39
C GLY A 60 10.69 1.75 -8.13
N VAL A 61 11.40 0.65 -8.33
CA VAL A 61 11.81 -0.30 -7.30
C VAL A 61 13.28 -0.65 -7.43
N LEU A 62 13.89 -1.01 -6.30
CA LEU A 62 15.25 -1.51 -6.23
C LEU A 62 15.23 -3.02 -5.98
N LEU A 63 15.74 -3.77 -6.95
CA LEU A 63 15.89 -5.23 -6.89
C LEU A 63 17.33 -5.65 -7.18
N SER A 64 17.64 -6.94 -7.15
CA SER A 64 19.00 -7.46 -7.39
C SER A 64 19.52 -7.15 -8.80
N ALA A 65 18.61 -7.07 -9.78
CA ALA A 65 18.91 -6.70 -11.16
C ALA A 65 17.74 -5.93 -11.79
N ARG A 66 18.02 -5.31 -12.95
CA ARG A 66 16.97 -4.77 -13.82
C ARG A 66 16.47 -5.87 -14.74
N ASP A 67 15.19 -6.21 -14.64
CA ASP A 67 14.56 -7.19 -15.53
C ASP A 67 13.03 -6.99 -15.59
N ILE A 68 12.62 -5.88 -16.20
CA ILE A 68 11.21 -5.54 -16.39
C ILE A 68 10.63 -6.44 -17.49
N VAL A 69 9.69 -7.30 -17.12
CA VAL A 69 9.00 -8.25 -18.02
C VAL A 69 7.58 -7.82 -18.39
N GLY A 70 7.08 -6.75 -17.78
CA GLY A 70 5.75 -6.22 -18.06
C GLY A 70 5.58 -4.78 -17.60
N SER A 71 4.67 -4.08 -18.26
CA SER A 71 4.32 -2.70 -17.94
C SER A 71 2.80 -2.53 -18.04
N PRO A 72 2.18 -1.75 -17.16
CA PRO A 72 0.75 -1.49 -17.27
C PRO A 72 0.42 -0.74 -18.57
N ALA A 73 -0.83 -0.88 -19.01
CA ALA A 73 -1.39 -0.04 -20.05
C ALA A 73 -1.43 1.45 -19.60
N GLY A 74 -1.60 2.37 -20.53
CA GLY A 74 -1.75 3.80 -20.21
C GLY A 74 -0.47 4.62 -20.25
N GLY A 75 0.55 4.18 -21.00
CA GLY A 75 1.71 5.02 -21.35
C GLY A 75 2.91 4.92 -20.40
N TRP A 76 2.92 3.97 -19.48
CA TRP A 76 4.07 3.67 -18.64
C TRP A 76 5.25 3.18 -19.50
N ASN A 77 6.32 3.97 -19.56
CA ASN A 77 7.52 3.67 -20.31
C ASN A 77 8.66 3.21 -19.36
N PRO A 78 9.05 1.92 -19.40
CA PRO A 78 10.12 1.40 -18.54
C PRO A 78 11.55 1.69 -19.04
N ASN A 79 11.68 2.37 -20.19
CA ASN A 79 12.96 2.61 -20.85
C ASN A 79 13.37 4.08 -20.85
N SER A 80 12.49 5.00 -20.46
CA SER A 80 12.83 6.44 -20.37
C SER A 80 13.89 6.72 -19.30
N TRP A 81 13.80 6.04 -18.16
CA TRP A 81 14.70 6.19 -17.02
C TRP A 81 15.13 4.81 -16.52
N VAL A 82 16.11 4.22 -17.19
CA VAL A 82 16.61 2.87 -16.87
C VAL A 82 17.11 2.77 -15.43
N THR A 83 17.66 3.85 -14.89
CA THR A 83 18.08 3.99 -13.49
C THR A 83 17.63 5.34 -12.95
N TRP A 84 17.31 5.41 -11.65
CA TRP A 84 16.92 6.66 -11.01
C TRP A 84 17.62 6.85 -9.66
N ASN A 85 18.10 8.07 -9.41
CA ASN A 85 18.82 8.44 -8.21
C ASN A 85 18.02 9.48 -7.41
N ASN A 86 17.57 9.08 -6.21
CA ASN A 86 16.82 9.96 -5.31
C ASN A 86 17.69 10.69 -4.26
N THR A 87 19.00 10.47 -4.20
CA THR A 87 19.84 11.08 -3.15
C THR A 87 19.89 12.59 -3.24
N TYR A 88 19.68 13.16 -4.43
CA TYR A 88 19.51 14.61 -4.63
C TYR A 88 18.28 15.19 -3.91
N TYR A 89 17.32 14.34 -3.55
CA TYR A 89 16.07 14.67 -2.86
C TYR A 89 16.04 14.11 -1.41
N GLY A 90 17.20 13.77 -0.85
CA GLY A 90 17.30 13.36 0.56
C GLY A 90 17.02 11.88 0.85
N ASP A 91 16.83 11.05 -0.18
CA ASP A 91 16.82 9.60 -0.02
C ASP A 91 18.24 9.06 0.20
N THR A 92 18.34 7.85 0.77
CA THR A 92 19.59 7.10 0.94
C THR A 92 19.90 6.19 -0.25
N ILE A 93 18.89 5.87 -1.08
CA ILE A 93 19.04 4.97 -2.24
C ILE A 93 19.38 5.79 -3.49
N SER A 94 20.50 5.44 -4.13
CA SER A 94 21.03 6.15 -5.31
C SER A 94 20.73 5.49 -6.65
N ASN A 95 20.13 4.30 -6.65
CA ASN A 95 19.98 3.52 -7.89
C ASN A 95 18.76 2.60 -7.88
N TYR A 96 17.57 3.16 -8.03
CA TYR A 96 16.41 2.36 -8.39
C TYR A 96 16.55 1.88 -9.84
N ASN A 97 16.54 0.56 -10.02
CA ASN A 97 16.97 -0.09 -11.27
C ASN A 97 15.80 -0.62 -12.11
N ASN A 98 14.56 -0.57 -11.61
CA ASN A 98 13.37 -0.92 -12.37
C ASN A 98 12.36 0.23 -12.21
N ASN A 99 12.22 1.07 -13.24
CA ASN A 99 11.42 2.30 -13.17
C ASN A 99 10.44 2.39 -14.34
N TRP A 100 9.29 3.01 -14.11
CA TRP A 100 8.26 3.30 -15.11
C TRP A 100 7.83 4.75 -14.98
N ILE A 101 7.79 5.49 -16.09
CA ILE A 101 7.33 6.88 -16.12
C ILE A 101 6.29 7.10 -17.21
N GLY A 102 5.41 8.09 -17.03
CA GLY A 102 4.60 8.67 -18.10
C GLY A 102 3.14 8.24 -18.14
N GLY A 103 2.76 7.18 -17.42
CA GLY A 103 1.36 6.92 -17.11
C GLY A 103 0.87 7.80 -15.95
N TYR A 104 -0.42 7.70 -15.62
CA TYR A 104 -1.00 8.42 -14.49
C TYR A 104 -1.94 7.53 -13.68
N VAL A 105 -1.76 7.49 -12.36
CA VAL A 105 -2.74 6.95 -11.42
C VAL A 105 -3.35 8.10 -10.66
N THR A 106 -4.63 8.37 -10.90
CA THR A 106 -5.36 9.46 -10.25
C THR A 106 -5.70 9.11 -8.80
N PRO A 107 -5.93 10.11 -7.92
CA PRO A 107 -6.37 9.89 -6.55
C PRO A 107 -7.55 8.92 -6.43
N GLY A 108 -7.49 8.03 -5.45
CA GLY A 108 -8.49 7.00 -5.18
C GLY A 108 -8.38 5.75 -6.06
N ASN A 109 -7.42 5.68 -6.98
CA ASN A 109 -7.23 4.53 -7.86
C ASN A 109 -5.95 3.74 -7.57
N SER A 110 -5.97 2.48 -8.00
CA SER A 110 -4.82 1.58 -7.98
C SER A 110 -4.49 1.11 -9.39
N GLN A 111 -3.23 0.78 -9.63
CA GLN A 111 -2.77 0.22 -10.90
C GLN A 111 -1.79 -0.93 -10.63
N SER A 112 -2.07 -2.08 -11.24
CA SER A 112 -1.21 -3.28 -11.24
C SER A 112 -0.58 -3.50 -12.62
N GLY A 113 0.27 -4.51 -12.74
CA GLY A 113 0.93 -4.89 -14.00
C GLY A 113 2.33 -4.30 -14.16
N PHE A 114 2.92 -3.81 -13.09
CA PHE A 114 4.33 -3.44 -13.04
C PHE A 114 5.12 -4.72 -12.74
N LEU A 115 5.56 -5.42 -13.78
CA LEU A 115 6.12 -6.77 -13.63
C LEU A 115 7.64 -6.76 -13.71
N VAL A 116 8.30 -7.38 -12.73
CA VAL A 116 9.76 -7.59 -12.71
C VAL A 116 10.06 -9.06 -12.47
N HIS A 117 10.94 -9.62 -13.28
CA HIS A 117 11.50 -10.94 -13.05
C HIS A 117 12.77 -10.84 -12.19
N ILE A 118 13.01 -11.79 -11.29
CA ILE A 118 14.25 -11.89 -10.51
C ILE A 118 14.72 -13.33 -10.44
N THR A 119 16.03 -13.51 -10.40
CA THR A 119 16.68 -14.82 -10.28
C THR A 119 17.18 -15.11 -8.87
N ASP A 120 16.61 -14.45 -7.87
CA ASP A 120 17.04 -14.58 -6.48
C ASP A 120 16.64 -15.96 -5.92
N ALA A 121 17.48 -16.54 -5.07
CA ALA A 121 17.22 -17.86 -4.47
C ALA A 121 15.98 -17.84 -3.56
N VAL A 122 15.66 -16.69 -2.96
CA VAL A 122 14.49 -16.48 -2.11
C VAL A 122 13.83 -15.18 -2.54
N ALA A 123 12.52 -15.20 -2.73
CA ALA A 123 11.78 -13.98 -3.04
C ALA A 123 11.90 -12.96 -1.90
N PRO A 124 12.04 -11.66 -2.21
CA PRO A 124 12.15 -10.63 -1.17
C PRO A 124 10.88 -10.60 -0.32
N SER A 125 11.04 -10.29 0.98
CA SER A 125 9.93 -9.98 1.88
C SER A 125 9.56 -8.50 1.84
N ALA A 126 10.54 -7.64 1.52
CA ALA A 126 10.36 -6.22 1.32
C ALA A 126 11.18 -5.72 0.12
N VAL A 127 10.61 -4.83 -0.68
CA VAL A 127 11.28 -4.23 -1.84
C VAL A 127 11.29 -2.71 -1.70
N PRO A 128 12.46 -2.05 -1.63
CA PRO A 128 12.50 -0.60 -1.61
C PRO A 128 11.89 -0.01 -2.88
N TRP A 129 11.07 1.02 -2.73
CA TRP A 129 10.41 1.72 -3.83
C TRP A 129 10.47 3.23 -3.67
N PHE A 130 10.20 3.93 -4.77
CA PHE A 130 9.90 5.36 -4.77
C PHE A 130 8.71 5.67 -5.68
N MET A 131 8.08 6.81 -5.44
CA MET A 131 7.11 7.42 -6.34
C MET A 131 7.25 8.93 -6.39
N TYR A 132 6.93 9.51 -7.55
CA TYR A 132 6.64 10.93 -7.67
C TYR A 132 5.23 11.15 -8.21
N LEU A 133 4.63 12.25 -7.73
CA LEU A 133 3.31 12.68 -8.12
C LEU A 133 3.37 14.08 -8.75
N SER A 134 2.44 14.37 -9.64
CA SER A 134 2.27 15.70 -10.23
C SER A 134 0.79 16.03 -10.37
N GLY A 135 0.45 17.31 -10.24
CA GLY A 135 -0.94 17.71 -10.21
C GLY A 135 -1.14 19.21 -10.06
N SER A 136 -2.40 19.64 -10.05
CA SER A 136 -2.78 21.04 -9.96
C SER A 136 -2.84 21.57 -8.54
N GLU A 137 -2.91 20.70 -7.54
CA GLU A 137 -3.01 21.06 -6.12
C GLU A 137 -1.73 20.66 -5.36
N PRO A 138 -1.14 21.54 -4.54
CA PRO A 138 0.05 21.21 -3.78
C PRO A 138 -0.26 20.17 -2.69
N TYR A 139 0.66 19.23 -2.50
CA TYR A 139 0.65 18.35 -1.34
C TYR A 139 1.13 19.12 -0.11
N LEU A 140 0.29 19.18 0.93
CA LEU A 140 0.58 19.95 2.15
C LEU A 140 1.20 19.09 3.27
N GLY A 141 1.40 17.80 3.04
CA GLY A 141 2.09 16.93 4.00
C GLY A 141 3.60 17.23 4.07
N GLY A 142 4.16 17.07 5.28
CA GLY A 142 5.57 17.36 5.58
C GLY A 142 6.54 16.20 5.35
N ASP A 143 6.05 15.08 4.83
CA ASP A 143 6.72 13.79 4.70
C ASP A 143 7.21 13.48 3.26
N ASN A 144 7.20 14.48 2.37
CA ASN A 144 7.68 14.31 0.99
C ASN A 144 9.17 14.66 0.83
N LEU A 145 9.82 14.03 -0.15
CA LEU A 145 11.26 14.16 -0.42
C LEU A 145 11.67 15.38 -1.26
N ASN A 146 10.76 15.99 -2.03
CA ASN A 146 11.15 16.97 -3.06
C ASN A 146 10.50 18.33 -2.83
N ASN A 147 9.25 18.51 -3.27
CA ASN A 147 8.49 19.72 -3.02
C ASN A 147 6.98 19.44 -3.14
N THR A 148 6.18 20.39 -2.70
CA THR A 148 4.72 20.24 -2.64
C THR A 148 4.05 20.12 -4.01
N SER A 149 4.66 20.59 -5.10
CA SER A 149 4.12 20.48 -6.46
C SER A 149 4.52 19.20 -7.18
N ASN A 150 5.62 18.58 -6.77
CA ASN A 150 6.11 17.30 -7.29
C ASN A 150 6.59 16.42 -6.12
N PRO A 151 5.68 16.02 -5.20
CA PRO A 151 6.08 15.32 -3.99
C PRO A 151 6.63 13.93 -4.34
N GLY A 152 7.73 13.57 -3.68
CA GLY A 152 8.36 12.26 -3.76
C GLY A 152 8.14 11.47 -2.48
N PHE A 153 7.93 10.17 -2.60
CA PHE A 153 7.76 9.25 -1.46
C PHE A 153 8.64 8.03 -1.65
N VAL A 154 9.16 7.49 -0.54
CA VAL A 154 9.95 6.24 -0.51
C VAL A 154 9.51 5.39 0.66
N SER A 155 9.55 4.08 0.49
CA SER A 155 9.37 3.10 1.58
C SER A 155 9.84 1.71 1.14
N GLY A 156 9.59 0.69 1.97
CA GLY A 156 9.62 -0.71 1.56
C GLY A 156 8.21 -1.18 1.21
N ALA A 157 8.04 -1.84 0.07
CA ALA A 157 6.81 -2.51 -0.32
C ALA A 157 6.80 -3.86 0.38
N GLU A 158 5.65 -4.28 0.91
CA GLU A 158 5.48 -5.58 1.53
C GLU A 158 4.69 -6.51 0.59
N THR A 159 4.88 -7.82 0.75
CA THR A 159 4.08 -8.81 0.03
C THR A 159 2.62 -8.68 0.45
N SER A 160 1.71 -8.69 -0.53
CA SER A 160 0.28 -8.71 -0.25
C SER A 160 -0.09 -10.09 0.31
N VAL A 161 -0.04 -10.23 1.63
CA VAL A 161 -0.71 -11.33 2.31
C VAL A 161 -2.13 -10.83 2.54
N ASP A 162 -3.11 -11.43 1.85
CA ASP A 162 -4.53 -11.18 2.15
C ASP A 162 -4.81 -11.66 3.58
N VAL A 163 -4.53 -10.83 4.57
CA VAL A 163 -4.91 -11.06 5.96
C VAL A 163 -6.25 -10.37 6.13
N PRO A 164 -7.35 -11.13 6.34
CA PRO A 164 -8.63 -10.53 6.70
C PRO A 164 -8.41 -9.61 7.90
N ALA A 165 -8.81 -8.34 7.78
CA ALA A 165 -8.61 -7.35 8.82
C ALA A 165 -9.01 -7.93 10.19
N PRO A 166 -8.17 -7.84 11.23
CA PRO A 166 -8.45 -8.44 12.54
C PRO A 166 -9.82 -8.07 13.11
N GLY A 167 -10.35 -6.89 12.75
CA GLY A 167 -11.69 -6.44 13.12
C GLY A 167 -12.83 -7.25 12.51
N ALA A 168 -12.69 -7.74 11.27
CA ALA A 168 -13.75 -8.50 10.60
C ALA A 168 -13.99 -9.88 11.25
N LEU A 169 -12.90 -10.56 11.64
CA LEU A 169 -12.97 -11.83 12.36
C LEU A 169 -13.53 -11.65 13.78
N MET A 170 -13.17 -10.56 14.45
CA MET A 170 -13.74 -10.24 15.77
C MET A 170 -15.25 -9.96 15.69
N LEU A 171 -15.71 -9.21 14.68
CA LEU A 171 -17.14 -8.90 14.52
C LEU A 171 -17.99 -10.15 14.26
N VAL A 172 -17.49 -11.08 13.43
CA VAL A 172 -18.15 -12.37 13.17
C VAL A 172 -18.15 -13.24 14.43
N GLY A 173 -17.03 -13.31 15.15
CA GLY A 173 -16.91 -14.07 16.39
C GLY A 173 -17.89 -13.59 17.48
N PHE A 174 -17.96 -12.29 17.73
CA PHE A 174 -18.91 -11.73 18.71
C PHE A 174 -20.37 -11.81 18.23
N GLY A 175 -20.63 -11.66 16.93
CA GLY A 175 -21.96 -11.81 16.35
C GLY A 175 -22.55 -13.21 16.58
N LEU A 176 -21.75 -14.26 16.37
CA LEU A 176 -22.16 -15.65 16.59
C LEU A 176 -22.40 -15.97 18.07
N LEU A 177 -21.53 -15.47 18.97
CA LEU A 177 -21.72 -15.63 20.41
C LEU A 177 -22.97 -14.92 20.92
N GLY A 178 -23.24 -13.71 20.42
CA GLY A 178 -24.47 -12.97 20.71
C GLY A 178 -25.72 -13.72 20.25
N LEU A 179 -25.70 -14.29 19.04
CA LEU A 179 -26.82 -15.07 18.50
C LEU A 179 -27.07 -16.35 19.32
N HIS A 180 -26.00 -17.02 19.76
CA HIS A 180 -26.12 -18.25 20.56
C HIS A 180 -26.65 -17.97 21.97
N ALA A 181 -26.20 -16.88 22.61
CA ALA A 181 -26.72 -16.43 23.91
C ALA A 181 -28.20 -16.00 23.82
N ALA A 182 -28.62 -15.37 22.72
CA ALA A 182 -30.01 -14.99 22.49
C ALA A 182 -30.94 -16.20 22.31
N ARG A 183 -30.47 -17.29 21.69
CA ARG A 183 -31.23 -18.54 21.53
C ARG A 183 -31.48 -19.26 22.86
N ARG A 184 -30.50 -19.28 23.78
CA ARG A 184 -30.65 -19.93 25.10
C ARG A 184 -31.64 -19.24 26.05
N LYS A 185 -32.01 -17.99 25.77
CA LYS A 185 -32.97 -17.22 26.59
C LYS A 185 -34.43 -17.36 26.15
N ARG A 186 -34.69 -18.06 25.04
CA ARG A 186 -36.03 -18.23 24.44
C ARG A 186 -36.60 -19.66 24.57
N GLY A 187 -35.87 -20.59 25.18
CA GLY A 187 -36.38 -21.88 25.64
C GLY A 187 -36.36 -21.90 27.16
#